data_AF-A0A922M7V4-F1
#
_entry.id   AF-A0A922M7V4-F1
#
_cell.length_a   1.000
_cell.length_b   1.000
_cell.length_c   1.000
_cell.angle_alpha   90.00
_cell.angle_beta   90.00
_cell.angle_gamma   90.00
#
_symmetry.space_group_name_H-M   'P 1'
#
loop_
_entity.id
_entity.type
_entity.pdbx_description
1 polymer ?
#
loop_
_entity_poly.entity_id
_entity_poly.type
_entity_poly.pdbx_seq_one_letter_code
_entity_poly.pdbx_strand_id
1 'polypeptide(L)'
;MKCFLLLFVVIAACAAGVLKDPVQGYKEGDRYFYFPGDGDDTLHLVDAEEPVDLEFIEEYTRNPANNAYWLFTRFNPDSAQVLVHGDVASVQNSNIDFAKTTVFLAHGWNGNGGNTMNRLLTEALDAAAPLWGTDRSRLARTDGLYVEVIHTETTVLGWGDPLGDADFYPNGGSNMPGCWTLGISCSHSRSYEYMASSVKYNHLLANECDSLRDATRDRCRGSLHPMGNSDLNKSR
;
A
#
# COMPACT_ATOMS: atom_id res chain seq x y z
N MET A 1 -43.83 61.57 8.43
CA MET A 1 -44.12 61.03 7.09
C MET A 1 -42.79 60.75 6.39
N LYS A 2 -42.63 59.50 5.89
CA LYS A 2 -41.57 58.97 5.00
C LYS A 2 -40.21 58.73 5.69
N CYS A 3 -39.93 57.52 6.21
CA CYS A 3 -39.46 56.30 5.50
C CYS A 3 -38.15 56.52 4.73
N PHE A 4 -37.04 56.00 5.25
CA PHE A 4 -36.24 54.97 4.56
C PHE A 4 -35.33 54.27 5.58
N LEU A 5 -35.60 52.97 5.71
CA LEU A 5 -34.86 51.96 6.47
C LEU A 5 -33.97 51.21 5.46
N LEU A 6 -32.90 50.56 5.95
CA LEU A 6 -32.00 49.63 5.23
C LEU A 6 -30.86 50.35 4.47
N LEU A 7 -29.61 49.91 4.43
CA LEU A 7 -28.96 48.64 4.78
C LEU A 7 -27.44 48.96 4.81
N PHE A 8 -26.71 48.67 5.88
CA PHE A 8 -25.25 48.51 5.78
C PHE A 8 -24.90 47.14 6.33
N VAL A 9 -24.85 46.17 5.41
CA VAL A 9 -24.24 44.87 5.64
C VAL A 9 -22.76 45.12 5.88
N VAL A 10 -22.30 44.95 7.12
CA VAL A 10 -20.87 44.84 7.41
C VAL A 10 -20.44 43.49 6.85
N ILE A 11 -19.96 43.48 5.60
CA ILE A 11 -19.15 42.36 5.11
C ILE A 11 -17.82 42.48 5.85
N ALA A 12 -17.70 41.78 6.97
CA ALA A 12 -16.41 41.46 7.53
C ALA A 12 -15.70 40.59 6.48
N ALA A 13 -14.95 41.22 5.58
CA ALA A 13 -13.96 40.53 4.79
C ALA A 13 -12.94 39.99 5.79
N CYS A 14 -13.14 38.75 6.21
CA CYS A 14 -12.07 37.95 6.75
C CYS A 14 -11.00 37.95 5.65
N ALA A 15 -10.00 38.81 5.78
CA ALA A 15 -8.69 38.54 5.24
C ALA A 15 -8.17 37.31 5.99
N ALA A 16 -8.77 36.15 5.69
CA ALA A 16 -8.02 34.92 5.71
C ALA A 16 -6.84 35.24 4.80
N GLY A 17 -5.66 35.42 5.40
CA GLY A 17 -4.44 35.32 4.64
C GLY A 17 -4.60 34.04 3.85
N VAL A 18 -4.77 34.19 2.54
CA VAL A 18 -4.80 33.06 1.62
C VAL A 18 -3.48 32.38 1.93
N LEU A 19 -3.53 31.24 2.63
CA LEU A 19 -2.40 30.34 2.71
C LEU A 19 -2.02 30.15 1.25
N LYS A 20 -0.88 30.72 0.85
CA LYS A 20 -0.36 30.52 -0.49
C LYS A 20 -0.33 29.02 -0.65
N ASP A 21 -1.18 28.50 -1.53
CA ASP A 21 -1.17 27.09 -1.86
C ASP A 21 0.27 26.80 -2.30
N PRO A 22 1.02 25.99 -1.54
CA PRO A 22 2.44 25.76 -1.78
C PRO A 22 2.68 25.11 -3.16
N VAL A 23 1.61 24.67 -3.83
CA VAL A 23 1.62 23.95 -5.09
C VAL A 23 1.06 24.81 -6.24
N GLN A 24 0.72 26.08 -5.98
CA GLN A 24 0.24 27.02 -6.99
C GLN A 24 1.36 27.36 -8.00
N GLY A 25 1.36 26.67 -9.15
CA GLY A 25 2.35 26.81 -10.22
C GLY A 25 3.19 25.55 -10.51
N TYR A 26 2.84 24.42 -9.88
CA TYR A 26 3.51 23.13 -10.03
C TYR A 26 3.68 22.67 -11.48
N LYS A 27 4.89 22.19 -11.79
CA LYS A 27 5.23 21.43 -13.00
C LYS A 27 5.74 20.05 -12.57
N GLU A 28 5.29 19.03 -13.27
CA GLU A 28 5.66 17.62 -13.03
C GLU A 28 7.19 17.46 -13.06
N GLY A 29 7.79 17.07 -11.92
CA GLY A 29 9.24 16.88 -11.73
C GLY A 29 9.93 17.79 -10.69
N ASP A 30 9.25 18.80 -10.15
CA ASP A 30 9.80 19.66 -9.08
C ASP A 30 9.56 19.03 -7.71
N ARG A 31 10.60 18.91 -6.87
CA ARG A 31 10.69 18.73 -5.41
C ARG A 31 9.48 18.22 -4.61
N TYR A 32 8.26 18.68 -4.87
CA TYR A 32 7.04 18.25 -4.19
C TYR A 32 6.14 17.38 -5.10
N PHE A 33 5.58 16.29 -4.58
CA PHE A 33 4.54 15.52 -5.27
C PHE A 33 3.42 15.11 -4.31
N TYR A 34 2.21 14.88 -4.84
CA TYR A 34 1.13 14.33 -4.05
C TYR A 34 1.19 12.80 -4.05
N PHE A 35 1.12 12.19 -2.87
CA PHE A 35 1.13 10.75 -2.69
C PHE A 35 -0.08 10.32 -1.84
N PRO A 36 -0.86 9.31 -2.29
CA PRO A 36 -1.99 8.78 -1.52
C PRO A 36 -1.51 8.04 -0.27
N GLY A 37 -2.11 8.26 0.89
CA GLY A 37 -1.88 7.37 2.02
C GLY A 37 -2.43 5.97 1.73
N ASP A 38 -1.87 4.93 2.36
CA ASP A 38 -2.31 3.55 2.18
C ASP A 38 -3.71 3.30 2.80
N GLY A 39 -4.77 3.80 2.19
CA GLY A 39 -6.16 3.54 2.60
C GLY A 39 -6.76 4.55 3.58
N ASP A 40 -6.28 5.80 3.55
CA ASP A 40 -6.91 6.96 4.22
C ASP A 40 -7.64 7.91 3.26
N ASP A 41 -7.72 7.53 1.97
CA ASP A 41 -8.31 8.30 0.86
C ASP A 41 -7.80 9.76 0.76
N THR A 42 -6.63 10.05 1.34
CA THR A 42 -6.07 11.40 1.44
C THR A 42 -4.80 11.51 0.61
N LEU A 43 -4.70 12.59 -0.18
CA LEU A 43 -3.46 12.95 -0.86
C LEU A 43 -2.58 13.77 0.10
N HIS A 44 -1.38 13.26 0.36
CA HIS A 44 -0.36 13.91 1.16
C HIS A 44 0.65 14.59 0.25
N LEU A 45 1.01 15.84 0.57
CA LEU A 45 2.09 16.53 -0.14
C LEU A 45 3.44 16.04 0.40
N VAL A 46 4.28 15.51 -0.47
CA VAL A 46 5.59 14.94 -0.14
C VAL A 46 6.68 15.81 -0.74
N ASP A 47 7.68 16.17 0.06
CA ASP A 47 8.91 16.85 -0.40
C ASP A 47 10.00 15.79 -0.63
N ALA A 48 10.28 15.49 -1.91
CA ALA A 48 11.29 14.55 -2.36
C ALA A 48 12.74 14.99 -2.02
N GLU A 49 12.95 16.27 -1.69
CA GLU A 49 14.26 16.83 -1.34
C GLU A 49 14.36 17.21 0.14
N GLU A 50 13.37 16.84 0.96
CA GLU A 50 13.45 17.03 2.40
C GLU A 50 14.67 16.26 2.96
N PRO A 51 15.56 16.93 3.72
CA PRO A 51 16.71 16.25 4.29
C PRO A 51 16.25 15.16 5.24
N VAL A 52 16.81 13.97 5.08
CA VAL A 52 16.50 12.82 5.92
C VAL A 52 16.89 13.12 7.37
N ASP A 53 15.92 13.08 8.27
CA ASP A 53 16.17 13.15 9.71
C ASP A 53 16.68 11.79 10.22
N LEU A 54 17.99 11.61 10.13
CA LEU A 54 18.66 10.38 10.56
C LEU A 54 18.56 10.16 12.07
N GLU A 55 18.46 11.20 12.87
CA GLU A 55 18.35 11.07 14.33
C GLU A 55 16.96 10.52 14.70
N PHE A 56 15.91 11.06 14.08
CA PHE A 56 14.55 10.55 14.21
C PHE A 56 14.43 9.10 13.69
N ILE A 57 15.02 8.79 12.53
CA ILE A 57 15.02 7.42 11.99
C ILE A 57 15.76 6.49 12.96
N GLU A 58 16.92 6.86 13.46
CA GLU A 58 17.67 6.03 14.41
C GLU A 58 16.93 5.83 15.73
N GLU A 59 16.24 6.84 16.25
CA GLU A 59 15.40 6.72 17.45
C GLU A 59 14.27 5.70 17.24
N TYR A 60 13.58 5.78 16.09
CA TYR A 60 12.42 4.95 15.82
C TYR A 60 12.77 3.53 15.36
N THR A 61 13.82 3.38 14.54
CA THR A 61 14.26 2.08 13.98
C THR A 61 15.07 1.22 14.95
N ARG A 62 15.68 1.80 16.00
CA ARG A 62 16.48 1.04 16.98
C ARG A 62 15.65 0.29 18.02
N ASN A 63 14.35 0.53 18.12
CA ASN A 63 13.50 -0.17 19.07
C ASN A 63 12.44 -1.03 18.37
N PRO A 64 12.68 -2.34 18.18
CA PRO A 64 11.68 -3.24 17.61
C PRO A 64 10.39 -3.32 18.47
N ALA A 65 10.40 -2.87 19.73
CA ALA A 65 9.21 -2.76 20.56
C ALA A 65 8.28 -1.58 20.17
N ASN A 66 8.72 -0.68 19.27
CA ASN A 66 7.85 0.37 18.73
C ASN A 66 6.86 -0.17 17.68
N ASN A 67 7.10 -1.37 17.15
CA ASN A 67 6.15 -2.03 16.26
C ASN A 67 5.00 -2.63 17.06
N ALA A 68 3.77 -2.37 16.61
CA ALA A 68 2.59 -3.03 17.17
C ALA A 68 2.23 -4.27 16.34
N TYR A 69 2.17 -5.44 16.98
CA TYR A 69 1.76 -6.68 16.32
C TYR A 69 0.32 -7.00 16.69
N TRP A 70 -0.60 -6.81 15.74
CA TRP A 70 -2.04 -7.00 15.98
C TRP A 70 -2.46 -8.40 15.50
N LEU A 71 -2.71 -9.32 16.43
CA LEU A 71 -3.16 -10.67 16.13
C LEU A 71 -4.68 -10.72 15.92
N PHE A 72 -5.07 -11.20 14.74
CA PHE A 72 -6.45 -11.57 14.42
C PHE A 72 -6.53 -13.08 14.19
N THR A 73 -7.61 -13.69 14.68
CA THR A 73 -7.91 -15.11 14.46
C THR A 73 -9.40 -15.30 14.20
N ARG A 74 -9.81 -16.52 13.84
CA ARG A 74 -11.25 -16.85 13.72
C ARG A 74 -12.02 -16.65 15.04
N PHE A 75 -11.36 -16.63 16.19
CA PHE A 75 -11.98 -16.39 17.49
C PHE A 75 -12.09 -14.89 17.84
N ASN A 76 -11.32 -14.03 17.17
CA ASN A 76 -11.32 -12.58 17.37
C ASN A 76 -11.13 -11.84 16.03
N PRO A 77 -12.07 -11.99 15.07
CA PRO A 77 -11.91 -11.43 13.74
C PRO A 77 -11.98 -9.90 13.72
N ASP A 78 -12.72 -9.29 14.65
CA ASP A 78 -13.00 -7.86 14.65
C ASP A 78 -12.18 -7.07 15.69
N SER A 79 -11.45 -7.77 16.56
CA SER A 79 -10.73 -7.16 17.69
C SER A 79 -9.35 -7.78 17.84
N ALA A 80 -8.32 -6.95 17.65
CA ALA A 80 -6.94 -7.37 17.75
C ALA A 80 -6.55 -7.76 19.18
N GLN A 81 -5.77 -8.83 19.32
CA GLN A 81 -4.94 -9.07 20.50
C GLN A 81 -3.52 -8.55 20.20
N VAL A 82 -3.01 -7.65 21.03
CA VAL A 82 -1.69 -7.05 20.81
C VAL A 82 -0.61 -8.00 21.33
N LEU A 83 0.28 -8.43 20.44
CA LEU A 83 1.49 -9.17 20.78
C LEU A 83 2.63 -8.16 21.00
N VAL A 84 3.36 -8.33 22.09
CA VAL A 84 4.39 -7.37 22.51
C VAL A 84 5.76 -8.03 22.42
N HIS A 85 6.68 -7.38 21.72
CA HIS A 85 8.06 -7.86 21.60
C HIS A 85 8.71 -7.95 22.99
N GLY A 86 9.31 -9.09 23.31
CA GLY A 86 9.93 -9.35 24.61
C GLY A 86 8.95 -9.79 25.72
N ASP A 87 7.65 -9.85 25.44
CA ASP A 87 6.65 -10.36 26.39
C ASP A 87 6.03 -11.66 25.90
N VAL A 88 6.54 -12.79 26.41
CA VAL A 88 6.02 -14.12 26.11
C VAL A 88 4.57 -14.31 26.57
N ALA A 89 4.13 -13.62 27.62
CA ALA A 89 2.78 -13.74 28.15
C ALA A 89 1.76 -13.15 27.17
N SER A 90 2.12 -12.08 26.45
CA SER A 90 1.27 -11.51 25.38
C SER A 90 0.95 -12.53 24.29
N VAL A 91 1.88 -13.45 24.00
CA VAL A 91 1.71 -14.52 23.01
C VAL A 91 0.96 -15.70 23.60
N GLN A 92 1.36 -16.18 24.77
CA GLN A 92 0.77 -17.36 25.41
C GLN A 92 -0.70 -17.17 25.81
N ASN A 93 -1.09 -15.94 26.15
CA ASN A 93 -2.47 -15.61 26.54
C ASN A 93 -3.34 -15.15 25.36
N SER A 94 -2.79 -15.15 24.14
CA SER A 94 -3.53 -14.82 22.92
C SER A 94 -4.21 -16.06 22.32
N ASN A 95 -4.99 -15.84 21.27
CA ASN A 95 -5.65 -16.90 20.49
C ASN A 95 -4.73 -17.52 19.43
N ILE A 96 -3.41 -17.22 19.44
CA ILE A 96 -2.48 -17.75 18.46
C ILE A 96 -2.43 -19.28 18.54
N ASP A 97 -2.49 -19.92 17.38
CA ASP A 97 -2.44 -21.36 17.24
C ASP A 97 -1.22 -21.74 16.40
N PHE A 98 -0.17 -22.19 17.07
CA PHE A 98 1.09 -22.58 16.43
C PHE A 98 0.97 -23.80 15.50
N ALA A 99 -0.16 -24.52 15.52
CA ALA A 99 -0.43 -25.58 14.56
C ALA A 99 -0.98 -25.04 13.22
N LYS A 100 -1.31 -23.74 13.15
CA LYS A 100 -1.80 -23.08 11.94
C LYS A 100 -0.71 -22.21 11.31
N THR A 101 -0.84 -21.98 10.01
CA THR A 101 -0.01 -21.01 9.29
C THR A 101 -0.29 -19.60 9.79
N THR A 102 0.77 -18.89 10.19
CA THR A 102 0.72 -17.47 10.54
C THR A 102 1.06 -16.64 9.31
N VAL A 103 0.23 -15.64 9.02
CA VAL A 103 0.47 -14.66 7.95
C VAL A 103 0.71 -13.31 8.62
N PHE A 104 1.81 -12.65 8.26
CA PHE A 104 2.10 -11.29 8.70
C PHE A 104 1.64 -10.31 7.64
N LEU A 105 0.93 -9.26 8.06
CA LEU A 105 0.52 -8.14 7.22
C LEU A 105 1.29 -6.91 7.67
N ALA A 106 1.89 -6.21 6.71
CA ALA A 106 2.55 -4.94 6.94
C ALA A 106 1.94 -3.90 6.01
N HIS A 107 1.59 -2.74 6.55
CA HIS A 107 1.21 -1.60 5.72
C HIS A 107 2.47 -0.92 5.16
N GLY A 108 2.31 -0.15 4.09
CA GLY A 108 3.34 0.70 3.54
C GLY A 108 3.24 2.14 4.05
N TRP A 109 3.33 3.09 3.12
CA TRP A 109 3.61 4.50 3.38
C TRP A 109 2.41 5.21 4.03
N ASN A 110 2.68 5.88 5.16
CA ASN A 110 1.70 6.58 6.00
C ASN A 110 0.49 5.70 6.43
N GLY A 111 0.65 4.38 6.38
CA GLY A 111 -0.35 3.42 6.83
C GLY A 111 -0.28 3.14 8.34
N ASN A 112 -1.30 2.48 8.86
CA ASN A 112 -1.29 1.86 10.19
C ASN A 112 -2.17 0.59 10.21
N GLY A 113 -2.10 -0.19 11.29
CA GLY A 113 -2.86 -1.44 11.47
C GLY A 113 -4.38 -1.33 11.29
N GLY A 114 -4.97 -0.13 11.38
CA GLY A 114 -6.39 0.12 11.22
C GLY A 114 -6.85 0.46 9.80
N ASN A 115 -5.92 0.64 8.85
CA ASN A 115 -6.24 1.06 7.49
C ASN A 115 -7.13 0.04 6.76
N THR A 116 -7.90 0.51 5.79
CA THR A 116 -8.80 -0.32 4.96
C THR A 116 -8.04 -1.48 4.34
N MET A 117 -6.80 -1.21 3.92
CA MET A 117 -5.77 -2.19 3.62
C MET A 117 -5.76 -3.35 4.63
N ASN A 118 -5.30 -3.12 5.85
CA ASN A 118 -5.19 -4.16 6.89
C ASN A 118 -6.53 -4.82 7.25
N ARG A 119 -7.67 -4.13 7.11
CA ARG A 119 -8.99 -4.76 7.27
C ARG A 119 -9.35 -5.71 6.14
N LEU A 120 -9.13 -5.31 4.88
CA LEU A 120 -9.34 -6.15 3.70
C LEU A 120 -8.27 -7.25 3.60
N LEU A 121 -7.07 -6.95 4.08
CA LEU A 121 -5.87 -7.77 4.03
C LEU A 121 -5.67 -8.70 5.23
N THR A 122 -6.46 -8.54 6.30
CA THR A 122 -6.80 -9.68 7.17
C THR A 122 -7.34 -10.86 6.32
N GLU A 123 -7.68 -10.59 5.05
CA GLU A 123 -7.90 -11.56 3.99
C GLU A 123 -6.88 -11.59 2.80
N ALA A 124 -5.71 -10.90 2.74
CA ALA A 124 -4.56 -11.10 1.79
C ALA A 124 -3.43 -10.01 1.86
N LEU A 125 -2.40 -9.91 0.97
CA LEU A 125 -1.17 -9.05 1.10
C LEU A 125 -0.75 -8.16 -0.10
N ASP A 126 0.06 -7.10 0.10
CA ASP A 126 0.92 -6.48 -0.96
C ASP A 126 2.14 -5.68 -0.39
N ALA A 127 3.18 -5.44 -1.21
CA ALA A 127 4.42 -4.72 -0.89
C ALA A 127 4.59 -3.39 -1.67
N ALA A 128 5.05 -2.32 -1.00
CA ALA A 128 5.27 -0.98 -1.58
C ALA A 128 6.70 -0.78 -2.16
N ALA A 129 6.93 0.21 -3.03
CA ALA A 129 8.24 0.47 -3.66
C ALA A 129 8.85 1.90 -3.61
N PRO A 130 8.15 3.01 -3.26
CA PRO A 130 8.81 4.31 -3.25
C PRO A 130 9.94 4.28 -2.21
N LEU A 131 11.13 4.78 -2.58
CA LEU A 131 12.39 4.85 -1.81
C LEU A 131 13.39 3.69 -1.98
N TRP A 132 13.06 2.59 -2.67
CA TRP A 132 14.01 1.47 -2.79
C TRP A 132 14.92 1.50 -4.01
N GLY A 133 14.58 2.20 -5.11
CA GLY A 133 15.51 2.43 -6.23
C GLY A 133 16.39 1.22 -6.58
N THR A 134 17.69 1.41 -6.84
CA THR A 134 18.62 0.28 -7.07
C THR A 134 19.16 -0.38 -5.80
N ASP A 135 18.54 -0.14 -4.64
CA ASP A 135 19.00 -0.63 -3.35
C ASP A 135 18.95 -2.18 -3.31
N ARG A 136 20.02 -2.75 -2.75
CA ARG A 136 20.14 -4.20 -2.54
C ARG A 136 19.31 -4.69 -1.36
N SER A 137 18.77 -3.78 -0.56
CA SER A 137 17.97 -4.03 0.65
C SER A 137 16.45 -4.08 0.39
N ARG A 138 16.02 -3.94 -0.86
CA ARG A 138 14.63 -4.16 -1.29
C ARG A 138 14.25 -5.64 -1.17
N LEU A 139 12.94 -5.92 -1.19
CA LEU A 139 12.41 -7.28 -1.27
C LEU A 139 13.07 -8.06 -2.42
N ALA A 140 13.55 -9.24 -2.11
CA ALA A 140 14.11 -10.18 -3.06
C ALA A 140 13.55 -11.57 -2.83
N ARG A 141 13.49 -12.38 -3.88
CA ARG A 141 13.16 -13.81 -3.84
C ARG A 141 13.88 -14.64 -2.76
N THR A 142 15.03 -14.18 -2.25
CA THR A 142 15.78 -14.84 -1.19
C THR A 142 15.28 -14.55 0.22
N ASP A 143 14.36 -13.60 0.40
CA ASP A 143 13.90 -13.13 1.71
C ASP A 143 12.80 -14.02 2.30
N GLY A 144 12.30 -14.98 1.52
CA GLY A 144 11.31 -15.98 1.93
C GLY A 144 11.56 -17.35 1.30
N LEU A 145 10.79 -18.35 1.74
CA LEU A 145 10.75 -19.66 1.09
C LEU A 145 10.11 -19.59 -0.31
N TYR A 146 9.23 -18.60 -0.49
CA TYR A 146 8.57 -18.24 -1.73
C TYR A 146 8.19 -16.77 -1.63
N VAL A 147 8.51 -15.99 -2.65
CA VAL A 147 8.13 -14.58 -2.74
C VAL A 147 7.25 -14.37 -3.96
N GLU A 148 6.07 -13.80 -3.76
CA GLU A 148 5.13 -13.45 -4.82
C GLU A 148 4.87 -11.96 -4.81
N VAL A 149 4.80 -11.34 -5.99
CA VAL A 149 4.59 -9.90 -6.14
C VAL A 149 3.44 -9.64 -7.11
N ILE A 150 2.51 -8.75 -6.76
CA ILE A 150 1.41 -8.33 -7.63
C ILE A 150 1.64 -6.87 -8.03
N HIS A 151 2.06 -6.67 -9.26
CA HIS A 151 2.33 -5.35 -9.82
C HIS A 151 1.05 -4.74 -10.40
N THR A 152 0.52 -3.68 -9.79
CA THR A 152 -0.65 -2.95 -10.32
C THR A 152 -0.35 -1.51 -10.71
N GLU A 153 0.81 -0.99 -10.33
CA GLU A 153 1.33 0.32 -10.73
C GLU A 153 2.85 0.18 -10.82
N THR A 154 3.43 0.27 -12.02
CA THR A 154 4.87 0.05 -12.25
C THR A 154 5.56 1.29 -12.81
N THR A 155 4.87 2.44 -12.83
CA THR A 155 5.38 3.64 -13.48
C THR A 155 6.00 4.62 -12.50
N VAL A 156 5.38 4.84 -11.33
CA VAL A 156 5.82 5.91 -10.40
C VAL A 156 5.97 5.42 -8.96
N LEU A 157 4.98 4.73 -8.41
CA LEU A 157 4.91 4.32 -7.00
C LEU A 157 5.34 2.87 -6.78
N GLY A 158 5.10 1.99 -7.74
CA GLY A 158 5.51 0.59 -7.63
C GLY A 158 6.77 0.24 -8.42
N TRP A 159 7.26 -0.98 -8.17
CA TRP A 159 8.47 -1.51 -8.78
C TRP A 159 8.15 -2.25 -10.08
N GLY A 160 8.87 -1.97 -11.16
CA GLY A 160 8.56 -2.52 -12.49
C GLY A 160 9.20 -3.86 -12.83
N ASP A 161 10.41 -4.13 -12.32
CA ASP A 161 11.13 -5.36 -12.62
C ASP A 161 10.66 -6.53 -11.74
N PRO A 162 10.82 -7.78 -12.18
CA PRO A 162 10.55 -8.95 -11.32
C PRO A 162 11.41 -8.93 -10.05
N LEU A 163 10.80 -9.25 -8.90
CA LEU A 163 11.44 -9.33 -7.60
C LEU A 163 11.26 -10.70 -6.93
N GLY A 164 10.17 -11.40 -7.23
CA GLY A 164 9.77 -12.64 -6.59
C GLY A 164 10.28 -13.91 -7.26
N ASP A 165 9.79 -15.04 -6.78
CA ASP A 165 9.77 -16.31 -7.51
C ASP A 165 8.58 -16.38 -8.48
N ALA A 166 7.56 -15.56 -8.26
CA ALA A 166 6.48 -15.30 -9.20
C ALA A 166 6.05 -13.82 -9.15
N ASP A 167 5.95 -13.18 -10.31
CA ASP A 167 5.59 -11.78 -10.44
C ASP A 167 4.37 -11.67 -11.38
N PHE A 168 3.27 -11.14 -10.86
CA PHE A 168 2.00 -11.04 -11.56
C PHE A 168 1.75 -9.59 -12.00
N TYR A 169 1.41 -9.40 -13.27
CA TYR A 169 1.15 -8.10 -13.87
C TYR A 169 -0.29 -8.03 -14.42
N PRO A 170 -1.33 -8.02 -13.54
CA PRO A 170 -2.71 -7.91 -13.99
C PRO A 170 -2.91 -6.69 -14.89
N ASN A 171 -3.55 -6.86 -16.05
CA ASN A 171 -3.80 -5.80 -17.03
C ASN A 171 -2.53 -5.04 -17.46
N GLY A 172 -1.40 -5.77 -17.59
CA GLY A 172 -0.10 -5.19 -17.95
C GLY A 172 0.63 -4.49 -16.80
N GLY A 173 0.10 -4.53 -15.58
CA GLY A 173 0.76 -4.04 -14.37
C GLY A 173 0.68 -2.53 -14.14
N SER A 174 -0.13 -1.80 -14.91
CA SER A 174 -0.41 -0.38 -14.72
C SER A 174 -1.75 -0.01 -15.36
N ASN A 175 -2.28 1.19 -15.06
CA ASN A 175 -3.57 1.67 -15.61
C ASN A 175 -4.73 0.72 -15.33
N MET A 176 -4.91 0.34 -14.07
CA MET A 176 -5.92 -0.65 -13.69
C MET A 176 -7.33 -0.20 -14.11
N PRO A 177 -8.18 -1.11 -14.62
CA PRO A 177 -9.57 -0.80 -14.93
C PRO A 177 -10.27 -0.22 -13.69
N GLY A 178 -10.99 0.90 -13.84
CA GLY A 178 -11.56 1.61 -12.68
C GLY A 178 -10.84 2.91 -12.31
N CYS A 179 -9.58 3.06 -12.73
CA CYS A 179 -8.69 4.12 -12.24
C CYS A 179 -8.49 5.25 -13.27
N TRP A 180 -9.56 5.93 -13.70
CA TRP A 180 -9.47 6.99 -14.71
C TRP A 180 -9.10 8.38 -14.17
N THR A 181 -9.54 8.73 -12.96
CA THR A 181 -9.40 10.08 -12.38
C THR A 181 -8.25 10.19 -11.37
N LEU A 182 -7.98 9.12 -10.63
CA LEU A 182 -6.90 9.01 -9.63
C LEU A 182 -5.89 7.94 -10.08
N GLY A 183 -5.48 7.99 -11.35
CA GLY A 183 -4.98 6.82 -12.08
C GLY A 183 -3.81 6.08 -11.44
N ILE A 184 -2.84 6.79 -10.89
CA ILE A 184 -1.65 6.18 -10.28
C ILE A 184 -1.99 5.65 -8.87
N SER A 185 -2.59 6.46 -8.01
CA SER A 185 -2.93 6.05 -6.64
C SER A 185 -3.94 4.91 -6.60
N CYS A 186 -5.01 5.02 -7.40
CA CYS A 186 -6.00 3.97 -7.52
C CYS A 186 -5.37 2.67 -8.07
N SER A 187 -4.50 2.75 -9.07
CA SER A 187 -3.81 1.57 -9.61
C SER A 187 -2.90 0.95 -8.55
N HIS A 188 -2.17 1.76 -7.79
CA HIS A 188 -1.34 1.30 -6.69
C HIS A 188 -2.16 0.54 -5.64
N SER A 189 -3.32 1.06 -5.28
CA SER A 189 -4.24 0.41 -4.34
C SER A 189 -4.93 -0.86 -4.85
N ARG A 190 -4.84 -1.22 -6.14
CA ARG A 190 -5.51 -2.44 -6.65
C ARG A 190 -4.82 -3.74 -6.24
N SER A 191 -3.52 -3.71 -5.95
CA SER A 191 -2.74 -4.90 -5.63
C SER A 191 -3.35 -5.67 -4.46
N TYR A 192 -3.64 -4.96 -3.38
CA TYR A 192 -4.24 -5.52 -2.19
C TYR A 192 -5.69 -5.96 -2.38
N GLU A 193 -6.45 -5.25 -3.23
CA GLU A 193 -7.82 -5.64 -3.56
C GLU A 193 -7.84 -6.95 -4.35
N TYR A 194 -6.92 -7.10 -5.32
CA TYR A 194 -6.75 -8.35 -6.04
C TYR A 194 -6.33 -9.48 -5.12
N MET A 195 -5.41 -9.21 -4.20
CA MET A 195 -5.00 -10.20 -3.23
C MET A 195 -6.19 -10.65 -2.38
N ALA A 196 -6.97 -9.72 -1.81
CA ALA A 196 -8.11 -10.05 -0.97
C ALA A 196 -9.16 -10.87 -1.74
N SER A 197 -9.40 -10.50 -2.99
CA SER A 197 -10.26 -11.24 -3.91
C SER A 197 -9.71 -12.65 -4.21
N SER A 198 -8.40 -12.80 -4.39
CA SER A 198 -7.75 -14.09 -4.69
C SER A 198 -7.88 -15.09 -3.55
N VAL A 199 -7.73 -14.65 -2.30
CA VAL A 199 -7.86 -15.53 -1.12
C VAL A 199 -9.32 -15.92 -0.92
N LYS A 200 -10.24 -14.98 -1.12
CA LYS A 200 -11.68 -15.21 -0.91
C LYS A 200 -12.30 -16.12 -1.97
N TYR A 201 -11.94 -15.93 -3.23
CA TYR A 201 -12.64 -16.53 -4.35
C TYR A 201 -11.76 -17.43 -5.23
N ASN A 202 -10.44 -17.29 -5.15
CA ASN A 202 -9.45 -18.09 -5.87
C ASN A 202 -9.75 -18.30 -7.37
N HIS A 203 -10.07 -17.21 -8.07
CA HIS A 203 -10.50 -17.23 -9.48
C HIS A 203 -9.63 -16.38 -10.40
N LEU A 204 -8.63 -15.69 -9.85
CA LEU A 204 -7.74 -14.83 -10.62
C LEU A 204 -6.64 -15.70 -11.22
N LEU A 205 -6.79 -16.08 -12.49
CA LEU A 205 -5.80 -16.88 -13.21
C LEU A 205 -4.97 -15.98 -14.13
N ALA A 206 -3.66 -16.13 -14.09
CA ALA A 206 -2.72 -15.45 -14.97
C ALA A 206 -2.11 -16.45 -15.97
N ASN A 207 -1.85 -15.98 -17.19
CA ASN A 207 -1.11 -16.75 -18.18
C ASN A 207 0.39 -16.56 -17.96
N GLU A 208 1.15 -17.64 -17.96
CA GLU A 208 2.62 -17.60 -17.95
C GLU A 208 3.15 -16.87 -19.20
N CYS A 209 4.21 -16.07 -18.99
CA CYS A 209 4.82 -15.19 -19.97
C CYS A 209 6.31 -15.54 -20.13
N ASP A 210 6.82 -15.50 -21.36
CA ASP A 210 8.25 -15.71 -21.62
C ASP A 210 9.13 -14.50 -21.23
N SER A 211 8.52 -13.33 -21.07
CA SER A 211 9.23 -12.09 -20.73
C SER A 211 8.35 -11.06 -20.04
N LEU A 212 8.97 -10.16 -19.26
CA LEU A 212 8.32 -8.98 -18.68
C LEU A 212 7.61 -8.13 -19.73
N ARG A 213 8.19 -8.04 -20.93
CA ARG A 213 7.59 -7.28 -22.04
C ARG A 213 6.28 -7.90 -22.51
N ASP A 214 6.16 -9.22 -22.47
CA ASP A 214 4.91 -9.89 -22.84
C ASP A 214 3.87 -9.80 -21.72
N ALA A 215 4.32 -9.86 -20.46
CA ALA A 215 3.49 -9.62 -19.28
C ALA A 215 2.85 -8.22 -19.31
N THR A 216 3.68 -7.18 -19.46
CA THR A 216 3.24 -5.77 -19.48
C THR A 216 2.45 -5.36 -20.73
N ARG A 217 2.36 -6.22 -21.75
CA ARG A 217 1.62 -5.96 -23.00
C ARG A 217 0.44 -6.91 -23.21
N ASP A 218 0.08 -7.70 -22.20
CA ASP A 218 -1.00 -8.69 -22.24
C ASP A 218 -0.85 -9.71 -23.39
N ARG A 219 0.38 -10.16 -23.65
CA ARG A 219 0.71 -11.10 -24.76
C ARG A 219 0.98 -12.53 -24.31
N CYS A 220 0.78 -12.82 -23.04
CA CYS A 220 1.08 -14.12 -22.46
C CYS A 220 0.12 -15.21 -22.95
N ARG A 221 0.65 -16.43 -23.15
CA ARG A 221 -0.05 -17.57 -23.75
C ARG A 221 0.34 -18.91 -23.12
N GLY A 222 1.12 -18.91 -22.04
CA GLY A 222 1.57 -20.13 -21.36
C GLY A 222 0.49 -20.75 -20.46
N SER A 223 0.92 -21.60 -19.52
CA SER A 223 0.01 -22.23 -18.55
C SER A 223 -0.68 -21.21 -17.65
N LEU A 224 -1.84 -21.59 -17.13
CA LEU A 224 -2.58 -20.79 -16.16
C LEU A 224 -2.09 -21.07 -14.74
N HIS A 225 -1.77 -20.00 -14.01
CA HIS A 225 -1.40 -20.04 -12.60
C HIS A 225 -2.30 -19.10 -11.80
N PRO A 226 -2.79 -19.50 -10.61
CA PRO A 226 -3.61 -18.62 -9.81
C PRO A 226 -2.75 -17.51 -9.20
N MET A 227 -3.14 -16.26 -9.38
CA MET A 227 -2.51 -15.11 -8.73
C MET A 227 -2.99 -15.01 -7.28
N GLY A 228 -2.10 -14.62 -6.35
CA GLY A 228 -2.43 -14.43 -4.94
C GLY A 228 -2.61 -15.76 -4.20
N ASN A 229 -3.55 -15.87 -3.27
CA ASN A 229 -3.90 -17.11 -2.55
C ASN A 229 -2.77 -17.79 -1.73
N SER A 230 -3.01 -19.02 -1.25
CA SER A 230 -2.09 -19.78 -0.39
C SER A 230 -1.28 -20.88 -1.10
N ASP A 231 -1.36 -20.97 -2.43
CA ASP A 231 -0.55 -21.90 -3.23
C ASP A 231 0.83 -21.28 -3.47
N LEU A 232 1.88 -21.96 -3.01
CA LEU A 232 3.26 -21.48 -3.10
C LEU A 232 4.03 -22.14 -4.26
N ASN A 233 3.38 -23.03 -5.03
CA ASN A 233 4.03 -23.81 -6.08
C ASN A 233 3.74 -23.24 -7.48
N LYS A 234 4.08 -21.96 -7.65
CA LYS A 234 3.82 -21.22 -8.91
C LYS A 234 5.09 -20.67 -9.56
N SER A 235 6.25 -21.00 -9.00
CA SER A 235 7.52 -20.45 -9.44
C SER A 235 7.93 -20.93 -10.84
N ARG A 236 8.27 -19.97 -11.70
CA ARG A 236 9.02 -20.17 -12.95
C ARG A 236 9.84 -18.96 -13.31
#